data_AF-A0A843M2F6-F1
#
_entry.id   AF-A0A843M2F6-F1
#
_cell.length_a   1.000
_cell.length_b   1.000
_cell.length_c   1.000
_cell.angle_alpha   90.00
_cell.angle_beta   90.00
_cell.angle_gamma   90.00
#
_symmetry.space_group_name_H-M   'P 1'
#
loop_
_entity.id
_entity.type
_entity.pdbx_description
1 polymer ?
#
loop_
_entity_poly.entity_id
_entity_poly.type
_entity_poly.pdbx_seq_one_letter_code
_entity_poly.pdbx_strand_id
1 'polypeptide(L)'
;MKPVHWRDCIPCFDALTEKIKIGVLITGSDIQTAIQRCTAGHAGSDDLVLGVPSSSIAYLEYLFYQAGGPYSPDFEWIAIIIQIFFRSNPDLQHLINLNAADALANMVLNKRGRLKFLISDQVELWIILEWWERFGLIPVSGRQVLDAILNKPTIKDRIENGDPLLIMRLLDVFPEYADEINPCGYDRETLLSHAGTITKPPSERRYHHVFITAQKAGRDIHSLIQEEERRILPMQTKRNRYLAYLVKNLHGNCCQICSVMGEETTGPVEVHHIIPLSEQGKDLAENMLTLCVPHHQAVHAGTIIVKKEDETVIIQTRDKTWSLPPNNRVNSYV
;
A
#
# COMPACT_ATOMS: atom_id res chain seq x y z
N MET A 1 8.12 -27.54 -18.83
CA MET A 1 7.72 -28.24 -17.60
C MET A 1 6.94 -27.25 -16.73
N LYS A 2 5.99 -27.72 -15.90
CA LYS A 2 5.21 -26.84 -15.02
C LYS A 2 5.99 -26.68 -13.71
N PRO A 3 6.35 -25.45 -13.30
CA PRO A 3 7.05 -25.23 -12.04
C PRO A 3 6.14 -25.60 -10.85
N VAL A 4 6.75 -25.86 -9.69
CA VAL A 4 6.03 -26.06 -8.42
C VAL A 4 5.18 -24.82 -8.13
N HIS A 5 3.88 -25.03 -7.86
CA HIS A 5 2.96 -23.96 -7.50
C HIS A 5 2.82 -23.92 -5.97
N TRP A 6 3.25 -22.83 -5.34
CA TRP A 6 3.35 -22.74 -3.86
C TRP A 6 2.04 -23.03 -3.11
N ARG A 7 0.89 -22.78 -3.75
CA ARG A 7 -0.43 -23.07 -3.16
C ARG A 7 -0.64 -24.53 -2.81
N ASP A 8 0.04 -25.43 -3.52
CA ASP A 8 -0.07 -26.86 -3.27
C ASP A 8 0.75 -27.28 -2.03
N CYS A 9 1.61 -26.38 -1.52
CA CYS A 9 2.51 -26.63 -0.39
C CYS A 9 2.18 -25.78 0.85
N ILE A 10 1.06 -25.03 0.87
CA ILE A 10 0.73 -24.07 1.96
C ILE A 10 0.87 -24.67 3.36
N PRO A 11 0.23 -25.82 3.70
CA PRO A 11 0.31 -26.33 5.07
C PRO A 11 1.74 -26.65 5.52
N CYS A 12 2.59 -27.11 4.59
CA CYS A 12 3.99 -27.40 4.90
C CYS A 12 4.83 -26.13 5.00
N PHE A 13 4.60 -25.15 4.11
CA PHE A 13 5.27 -23.86 4.16
C PHE A 13 4.89 -23.05 5.40
N ASP A 14 3.64 -23.12 5.88
CA ASP A 14 3.22 -22.54 7.16
C ASP A 14 4.03 -23.13 8.33
N ALA A 15 4.10 -24.46 8.41
CA ALA A 15 4.85 -25.15 9.46
C ALA A 15 6.36 -24.87 9.40
N LEU A 16 6.93 -24.76 8.20
CA LEU A 16 8.33 -24.35 8.00
C LEU A 16 8.57 -22.93 8.48
N THR A 17 7.72 -22.00 8.07
CA THR A 17 7.84 -20.57 8.38
C THR A 17 7.69 -20.32 9.88
N GLU A 18 6.78 -21.03 10.55
CA GLU A 18 6.65 -20.98 12.01
C GLU A 18 7.92 -21.49 12.71
N LYS A 19 8.53 -22.58 12.23
CA LYS A 19 9.81 -23.07 12.76
C LYS A 19 10.95 -22.07 12.62
N ILE A 20 11.01 -21.33 11.49
CA ILE A 20 12.01 -20.26 11.32
C ILE A 20 11.72 -19.13 12.30
N LYS A 21 10.44 -18.72 12.43
CA LYS A 21 9.99 -17.66 13.34
C LYS A 21 10.38 -17.92 14.79
N ILE A 22 10.24 -19.15 15.28
CA ILE A 22 10.63 -19.54 16.65
C ILE A 22 12.12 -19.91 16.79
N GLY A 23 12.93 -19.72 15.74
CA GLY A 23 14.37 -19.95 15.76
C GLY A 23 14.80 -21.43 15.74
N VAL A 24 13.91 -22.35 15.39
CA VAL A 24 14.23 -23.79 15.25
C VAL A 24 15.04 -24.05 13.97
N LEU A 25 14.79 -23.28 12.91
CA LEU A 25 15.51 -23.36 11.64
C LEU A 25 16.19 -22.03 11.34
N ILE A 26 17.51 -21.99 11.55
CA ILE A 26 18.33 -20.77 11.39
C ILE A 26 19.40 -20.89 10.31
N THR A 27 19.73 -22.11 9.86
CA THR A 27 20.77 -22.30 8.83
C THR A 27 20.16 -22.44 7.45
N GLY A 28 20.87 -21.93 6.44
CA GLY A 28 20.44 -21.99 5.05
C GLY A 28 20.23 -23.40 4.52
N SER A 29 21.13 -24.32 4.88
CA SER A 29 21.04 -25.73 4.48
C SER A 29 19.82 -26.43 5.06
N ASP A 30 19.46 -26.13 6.31
CA ASP A 30 18.29 -26.74 6.96
C ASP A 30 17.00 -26.23 6.34
N ILE A 31 16.93 -24.92 6.03
CA ILE A 31 15.79 -24.31 5.34
C ILE A 31 15.62 -24.93 3.96
N GLN A 32 16.69 -25.03 3.17
CA GLN A 32 16.63 -25.60 1.82
C GLN A 32 16.21 -27.08 1.85
N THR A 33 16.74 -27.87 2.79
CA THR A 33 16.33 -29.27 2.99
C THR A 33 14.85 -29.38 3.36
N ALA A 34 14.35 -28.48 4.21
CA ALA A 34 12.95 -28.45 4.60
C ALA A 34 12.03 -28.07 3.43
N ILE A 35 12.42 -27.11 2.60
CA ILE A 35 11.69 -26.72 1.38
C ILE A 35 11.60 -27.91 0.43
N GLN A 36 12.72 -28.60 0.18
CA GLN A 36 12.75 -29.79 -0.69
C GLN A 36 11.79 -30.88 -0.18
N ARG A 37 11.75 -31.13 1.14
CA ARG A 37 10.80 -32.06 1.77
C ARG A 37 9.36 -31.61 1.57
N CYS A 38 9.06 -30.32 1.71
CA CYS A 38 7.72 -29.79 1.48
C CYS A 38 7.25 -29.95 0.02
N THR A 39 8.18 -29.96 -0.93
CA THR A 39 7.86 -30.11 -2.36
C THR A 39 8.08 -31.53 -2.89
N ALA A 40 8.43 -32.48 -2.03
CA ALA A 40 8.72 -33.85 -2.44
C ALA A 40 7.51 -34.49 -3.13
N GLY A 41 7.72 -35.05 -4.32
CA GLY A 41 6.65 -35.66 -5.13
C GLY A 41 5.89 -34.69 -6.05
N HIS A 42 6.15 -33.37 -5.99
CA HIS A 42 5.64 -32.45 -7.01
C HIS A 42 6.42 -32.59 -8.32
N ALA A 43 5.70 -32.65 -9.44
CA ALA A 43 6.28 -32.54 -10.77
C ALA A 43 6.98 -31.19 -10.91
N GLY A 44 8.29 -31.21 -11.15
CA GLY A 44 9.14 -30.02 -11.28
C GLY A 44 9.78 -29.53 -9.97
N SER A 45 9.71 -30.30 -8.88
CA SER A 45 10.46 -30.00 -7.64
C SER A 45 11.98 -29.95 -7.86
N ASP A 46 12.48 -30.78 -8.78
CA ASP A 46 13.89 -30.82 -9.20
C ASP A 46 14.21 -29.88 -10.38
N ASP A 47 13.21 -29.19 -10.95
CA ASP A 47 13.43 -28.30 -12.08
C ASP A 47 14.21 -27.06 -11.64
N LEU A 48 15.22 -26.69 -12.44
CA LEU A 48 15.99 -25.47 -12.24
C LEU A 48 15.49 -24.35 -13.17
N VAL A 49 15.31 -23.15 -12.63
CA VAL A 49 15.08 -21.91 -13.39
C VAL A 49 16.33 -21.07 -13.28
N LEU A 50 17.12 -21.00 -14.36
CA LEU A 50 18.40 -20.30 -14.38
C LEU A 50 19.33 -20.72 -13.22
N GLY A 51 19.38 -22.03 -12.93
CA GLY A 51 20.19 -22.60 -11.85
C GLY A 51 19.52 -22.61 -10.48
N VAL A 52 18.38 -21.94 -10.30
CA VAL A 52 17.67 -21.89 -9.01
C VAL A 52 16.58 -22.98 -8.94
N PRO A 53 16.51 -23.78 -7.88
CA PRO A 53 15.43 -24.76 -7.71
C PRO A 53 14.04 -24.12 -7.72
N SER A 54 13.13 -24.72 -8.48
CA SER A 54 11.74 -24.25 -8.58
C SER A 54 11.03 -24.26 -7.23
N SER A 55 11.41 -25.16 -6.33
CA SER A 55 10.92 -25.23 -4.94
C SER A 55 11.32 -23.99 -4.11
N SER A 56 12.55 -23.49 -4.26
CA SER A 56 13.03 -22.26 -3.62
C SER A 56 12.28 -21.03 -4.15
N ILE A 57 12.00 -20.97 -5.45
CA ILE A 57 11.17 -19.90 -6.05
C ILE A 57 9.74 -19.98 -5.50
N ALA A 58 9.14 -21.17 -5.44
CA ALA A 58 7.80 -21.35 -4.88
C ALA A 58 7.73 -20.90 -3.40
N TYR A 59 8.74 -21.21 -2.59
CA TYR A 59 8.79 -20.74 -1.20
C TYR A 59 8.93 -19.22 -1.11
N LEU A 60 9.75 -18.60 -1.96
CA LEU A 60 9.85 -17.13 -2.04
C LEU A 60 8.51 -16.49 -2.40
N GLU A 61 7.81 -17.04 -3.40
CA GLU A 61 6.47 -16.57 -3.80
C GLU A 61 5.46 -16.67 -2.65
N TYR A 62 5.52 -17.76 -1.88
CA TYR A 62 4.72 -17.93 -0.67
C TYR A 62 5.06 -16.89 0.40
N LEU A 63 6.35 -16.61 0.65
CA LEU A 63 6.76 -15.61 1.65
C LEU A 63 6.24 -14.21 1.25
N PHE A 64 6.37 -13.81 0.00
CA PHE A 64 5.79 -12.53 -0.46
C PHE A 64 4.26 -12.51 -0.35
N TYR A 65 3.59 -13.64 -0.62
CA TYR A 65 2.15 -13.76 -0.40
C TYR A 65 1.78 -13.58 1.08
N GLN A 66 2.48 -14.25 2.00
CA GLN A 66 2.26 -14.14 3.45
C GLN A 66 2.58 -12.75 3.99
N ALA A 67 3.64 -12.12 3.48
CA ALA A 67 4.03 -10.76 3.88
C ALA A 67 2.87 -9.78 3.68
N GLY A 68 2.04 -10.01 2.67
CA GLY A 68 0.76 -9.33 2.54
C GLY A 68 0.84 -7.82 2.34
N GLY A 69 2.02 -7.24 2.06
CA GLY A 69 2.28 -5.81 1.86
C GLY A 69 2.75 -5.05 3.12
N PRO A 70 3.44 -3.90 3.02
CA PRO A 70 3.98 -3.17 4.18
C PRO A 70 2.98 -2.68 5.24
N TYR A 71 1.70 -2.57 4.88
CA TYR A 71 0.62 -2.30 5.84
C TYR A 71 0.07 -3.57 6.54
N SER A 72 0.55 -4.75 6.18
CA SER A 72 0.18 -5.99 6.86
C SER A 72 0.88 -6.05 8.23
N PRO A 73 0.19 -6.48 9.30
CA PRO A 73 0.84 -6.72 10.60
C PRO A 73 1.90 -7.82 10.50
N ASP A 74 1.81 -8.69 9.50
CA ASP A 74 2.75 -9.79 9.31
C ASP A 74 4.00 -9.43 8.50
N PHE A 75 4.03 -8.23 7.90
CA PHE A 75 5.07 -7.85 6.95
C PHE A 75 6.47 -7.92 7.55
N GLU A 76 6.68 -7.28 8.70
CA GLU A 76 8.03 -7.10 9.26
C GLU A 76 8.69 -8.45 9.61
N TRP A 77 7.96 -9.33 10.28
CA TRP A 77 8.52 -10.62 10.68
C TRP A 77 8.70 -11.57 9.48
N ILE A 78 7.80 -11.53 8.48
CA ILE A 78 8.01 -12.26 7.22
C ILE A 78 9.20 -11.70 6.44
N ALA A 79 9.39 -10.38 6.44
CA ALA A 79 10.54 -9.75 5.78
C ALA A 79 11.87 -10.21 6.40
N ILE A 80 11.93 -10.41 7.72
CA ILE A 80 13.08 -11.02 8.39
C ILE A 80 13.33 -12.45 7.86
N ILE A 81 12.29 -13.25 7.66
CA ILE A 81 12.42 -14.60 7.09
C ILE A 81 12.92 -14.54 5.63
N ILE A 82 12.40 -13.61 4.83
CA ILE A 82 12.87 -13.37 3.46
C ILE A 82 14.37 -12.99 3.47
N GLN A 83 14.80 -12.14 4.40
CA GLN A 83 16.21 -11.78 4.57
C GLN A 83 17.09 -13.00 4.88
N ILE A 84 16.69 -13.83 5.86
CA ILE A 84 17.41 -15.07 6.20
C ILE A 84 17.49 -16.00 4.98
N PHE A 85 16.37 -16.11 4.25
CA PHE A 85 16.28 -16.97 3.08
C PHE A 85 17.19 -16.50 1.95
N PHE A 86 17.21 -15.21 1.62
CA PHE A 86 18.12 -14.68 0.61
C PHE A 86 19.58 -14.86 1.01
N ARG A 87 19.98 -14.50 2.23
CA ARG A 87 21.37 -14.66 2.71
C ARG A 87 21.90 -16.08 2.59
N SER A 88 20.99 -17.05 2.63
CA SER A 88 21.29 -18.48 2.52
C SER A 88 21.31 -19.01 1.08
N ASN A 89 20.86 -18.22 0.10
CA ASN A 89 20.62 -18.65 -1.28
C ASN A 89 21.19 -17.62 -2.29
N PRO A 90 22.51 -17.63 -2.55
CA PRO A 90 23.15 -16.67 -3.45
C PRO A 90 22.64 -16.76 -4.90
N ASP A 91 22.34 -17.97 -5.40
CA ASP A 91 21.79 -18.14 -6.74
C ASP A 91 20.41 -17.50 -6.89
N LEU A 92 19.59 -17.57 -5.83
CA LEU A 92 18.29 -16.90 -5.79
C LEU A 92 18.44 -15.38 -5.73
N GLN A 93 19.39 -14.85 -4.95
CA GLN A 93 19.71 -13.41 -4.98
C GLN A 93 20.14 -12.98 -6.39
N HIS A 94 21.04 -13.73 -7.03
CA HIS A 94 21.51 -13.45 -8.37
C HIS A 94 20.33 -13.41 -9.36
N LEU A 95 19.45 -14.41 -9.32
CA LEU A 95 18.26 -14.47 -10.16
C LEU A 95 17.37 -13.22 -10.01
N ILE A 96 17.12 -12.77 -8.78
CA ILE A 96 16.31 -11.57 -8.53
C ILE A 96 17.04 -10.30 -8.97
N ASN A 97 18.37 -10.25 -8.80
CA ASN A 97 19.19 -9.11 -9.15
C ASN A 97 19.31 -8.86 -10.66
N LEU A 98 19.15 -9.91 -11.50
CA LEU A 98 19.18 -9.77 -12.97
C LEU A 98 18.13 -8.78 -13.50
N ASN A 99 17.02 -8.62 -12.79
CA ASN A 99 15.87 -7.83 -13.22
C ASN A 99 15.12 -7.20 -12.03
N ALA A 100 15.87 -6.71 -11.03
CA ALA A 100 15.33 -6.19 -9.78
C ALA A 100 14.29 -5.06 -9.97
N ALA A 101 14.62 -4.05 -10.77
CA ALA A 101 13.71 -2.94 -11.08
C ALA A 101 12.43 -3.42 -11.79
N ASP A 102 12.55 -4.38 -12.70
CA ASP A 102 11.42 -5.01 -13.39
C ASP A 102 10.55 -5.84 -12.45
N ALA A 103 11.15 -6.53 -11.47
CA ALA A 103 10.42 -7.28 -10.46
C ALA A 103 9.54 -6.34 -9.62
N LEU A 104 10.11 -5.24 -9.12
CA LEU A 104 9.39 -4.20 -8.38
C LEU A 104 8.34 -3.48 -9.26
N ALA A 105 8.66 -3.21 -10.53
CA ALA A 105 7.72 -2.64 -11.49
C ALA A 105 6.48 -3.52 -11.66
N ASN A 106 6.66 -4.84 -11.71
CA ASN A 106 5.53 -5.77 -11.79
C ASN A 106 4.68 -5.79 -10.51
N MET A 107 5.30 -5.61 -9.33
CA MET A 107 4.59 -5.46 -8.05
C MET A 107 3.73 -4.19 -8.03
N VAL A 108 4.24 -3.06 -8.54
CA VAL A 108 3.44 -1.82 -8.69
C VAL A 108 2.27 -2.02 -9.66
N LEU A 109 2.54 -2.60 -10.83
CA LEU A 109 1.53 -2.76 -11.87
C LEU A 109 0.46 -3.83 -11.53
N ASN A 110 0.63 -4.57 -10.43
CA ASN A 110 -0.16 -5.76 -10.11
C ASN A 110 -0.21 -6.74 -11.30
N LYS A 111 0.88 -6.85 -12.07
CA LYS A 111 0.91 -7.76 -13.22
C LYS A 111 0.88 -9.20 -12.70
N ARG A 112 0.27 -10.09 -13.48
CA ARG A 112 0.32 -11.53 -13.22
C ARG A 112 1.76 -12.00 -13.38
N GLY A 113 2.50 -11.95 -12.27
CA GLY A 113 3.82 -12.51 -12.09
C GLY A 113 3.82 -13.56 -11.00
N ARG A 114 5.02 -14.11 -10.77
CA ARG A 114 5.28 -15.13 -9.76
C ARG A 114 5.29 -14.53 -8.35
N LEU A 115 6.00 -13.43 -8.14
CA LEU A 115 6.00 -12.68 -6.88
C LEU A 115 4.71 -11.85 -6.76
N LYS A 116 3.70 -12.42 -6.10
CA LYS A 116 2.41 -11.76 -5.86
C LYS A 116 2.51 -10.84 -4.65
N PHE A 117 3.06 -9.66 -4.87
CA PHE A 117 3.14 -8.59 -3.89
C PHE A 117 2.69 -7.30 -4.57
N LEU A 118 1.73 -6.58 -3.98
CA LEU A 118 1.20 -5.35 -4.57
C LEU A 118 1.79 -4.14 -3.83
N ILE A 119 2.43 -3.25 -4.58
CA ILE A 119 2.85 -1.93 -4.11
C ILE A 119 1.81 -0.92 -4.59
N SER A 120 1.13 -0.28 -3.65
CA SER A 120 -0.09 0.49 -3.91
C SER A 120 0.07 1.99 -3.77
N ASP A 121 1.11 2.43 -3.08
CA ASP A 121 1.46 3.83 -2.91
C ASP A 121 2.97 4.03 -2.69
N GLN A 122 3.36 5.30 -2.58
CA GLN A 122 4.74 5.72 -2.38
C GLN A 122 5.34 5.19 -1.06
N VAL A 123 4.55 5.07 0.01
CA VAL A 123 5.01 4.57 1.32
C VAL A 123 5.37 3.09 1.22
N GLU A 124 4.48 2.27 0.63
CA GLU A 124 4.76 0.85 0.40
C GLU A 124 6.00 0.67 -0.48
N LEU A 125 6.16 1.48 -1.53
CA LEU A 125 7.36 1.42 -2.38
C LEU A 125 8.61 1.68 -1.56
N TRP A 126 8.65 2.77 -0.80
CA TRP A 126 9.84 3.13 -0.03
C TRP A 126 10.22 2.07 1.01
N ILE A 127 9.24 1.56 1.77
CA ILE A 127 9.49 0.48 2.74
C ILE A 127 10.07 -0.74 2.02
N ILE A 128 9.56 -1.08 0.84
CA ILE A 128 10.07 -2.19 0.06
C ILE A 128 11.48 -1.94 -0.45
N LEU A 129 11.81 -0.73 -0.91
CA LEU A 129 13.18 -0.41 -1.33
C LEU A 129 14.17 -0.51 -0.18
N GLU A 130 13.80 -0.05 1.02
CA GLU A 130 14.63 -0.21 2.22
C GLU A 130 14.85 -1.69 2.56
N TRP A 131 13.77 -2.48 2.57
CA TRP A 131 13.86 -3.92 2.81
C TRP A 131 14.61 -4.66 1.71
N TRP A 132 14.53 -4.21 0.46
CA TRP A 132 15.24 -4.78 -0.68
C TRP A 132 16.75 -4.81 -0.43
N GLU A 133 17.31 -3.70 0.04
CA GLU A 133 18.71 -3.63 0.45
C GLU A 133 18.99 -4.51 1.67
N ARG A 134 18.09 -4.51 2.67
CA ARG A 134 18.23 -5.38 3.86
C ARG A 134 18.24 -6.86 3.49
N PHE A 135 17.52 -7.27 2.45
CA PHE A 135 17.53 -8.63 1.92
C PHE A 135 18.88 -9.04 1.31
N GLY A 136 19.80 -8.09 1.11
CA GLY A 136 21.08 -8.31 0.43
C GLY A 136 20.97 -8.25 -1.09
N LEU A 137 19.87 -7.70 -1.62
CA LEU A 137 19.68 -7.51 -3.05
C LEU A 137 20.33 -6.20 -3.51
N ILE A 138 20.58 -6.10 -4.82
CA ILE A 138 21.16 -4.88 -5.40
C ILE A 138 20.19 -3.71 -5.15
N PRO A 139 20.67 -2.58 -4.61
CA PRO A 139 19.84 -1.40 -4.39
C PRO A 139 19.12 -0.94 -5.66
N VAL A 140 17.84 -0.58 -5.52
CA VAL A 140 17.01 -0.04 -6.60
C VAL A 140 16.37 1.27 -6.13
N SER A 141 16.42 2.30 -6.95
CA SER A 141 15.74 3.58 -6.69
C SER A 141 14.30 3.57 -7.22
N GLY A 142 13.44 4.42 -6.64
CA GLY A 142 12.08 4.62 -7.15
C GLY A 142 12.06 5.05 -8.62
N ARG A 143 13.04 5.87 -9.05
CA ARG A 143 13.21 6.24 -10.46
C ARG A 143 13.46 5.04 -11.36
N GLN A 144 14.37 4.14 -10.99
CA GLN A 144 14.64 2.92 -11.77
C GLN A 144 13.39 2.03 -11.88
N VAL A 145 12.58 1.94 -10.83
CA VAL A 145 11.29 1.21 -10.89
C VAL A 145 10.34 1.88 -11.88
N LEU A 146 10.20 3.22 -11.83
CA LEU A 146 9.38 3.95 -12.79
C LEU A 146 9.87 3.79 -14.23
N ASP A 147 11.17 3.92 -14.48
CA ASP A 147 11.75 3.74 -15.81
C ASP A 147 11.47 2.32 -16.33
N ALA A 148 11.61 1.29 -15.49
CA ALA A 148 11.25 -0.09 -15.85
C ALA A 148 9.76 -0.26 -16.17
N ILE A 149 8.87 0.54 -15.57
CA ILE A 149 7.44 0.60 -15.91
C ILE A 149 7.23 1.28 -17.26
N LEU A 150 7.78 2.48 -17.46
CA LEU A 150 7.57 3.31 -18.65
C LEU A 150 8.24 2.73 -19.91
N ASN A 151 9.31 1.96 -19.76
CA ASN A 151 9.97 1.23 -20.85
C ASN A 151 9.12 0.08 -21.41
N LYS A 152 8.00 -0.30 -20.77
CA LYS A 152 7.09 -1.32 -21.29
C LYS A 152 6.17 -0.68 -22.36
N PRO A 153 6.22 -1.09 -23.64
CA PRO A 153 5.44 -0.45 -24.70
C PRO A 153 3.93 -0.39 -24.42
N THR A 154 3.37 -1.45 -23.82
CA THR A 154 1.95 -1.51 -23.47
C THR A 154 1.54 -0.60 -22.33
N ILE A 155 2.49 -0.14 -21.51
CA ILE A 155 2.22 0.85 -20.45
C ILE A 155 2.28 2.24 -21.05
N LYS A 156 3.28 2.53 -21.88
CA LYS A 156 3.42 3.81 -22.59
C LYS A 156 2.18 4.11 -23.44
N ASP A 157 1.75 3.16 -24.26
CA ASP A 157 0.54 3.28 -25.08
C ASP A 157 -0.72 3.56 -24.23
N ARG A 158 -0.86 2.91 -23.07
CA ARG A 158 -1.99 3.16 -22.16
C ARG A 158 -1.93 4.55 -21.52
N ILE A 159 -0.76 5.06 -21.19
CA ILE A 159 -0.60 6.43 -20.66
C ILE A 159 -0.92 7.46 -21.75
N GLU A 160 -0.40 7.27 -22.96
CA GLU A 160 -0.65 8.15 -24.11
C GLU A 160 -2.15 8.19 -24.49
N ASN A 161 -2.84 7.06 -24.34
CA ASN A 161 -4.30 6.96 -24.52
C ASN A 161 -5.11 7.38 -23.28
N GLY A 162 -4.48 7.90 -22.23
CA GLY A 162 -5.15 8.46 -21.07
C GLY A 162 -5.84 7.44 -20.15
N ASP A 163 -5.30 6.22 -20.03
CA ASP A 163 -5.86 5.17 -19.15
C ASP A 163 -5.94 5.65 -17.69
N PRO A 164 -7.15 5.94 -17.17
CA PRO A 164 -7.28 6.66 -15.92
C PRO A 164 -6.83 5.83 -14.72
N LEU A 165 -7.02 4.51 -14.76
CA LEU A 165 -6.66 3.62 -13.65
C LEU A 165 -5.17 3.42 -13.54
N LEU A 166 -4.50 3.29 -14.69
CA LEU A 166 -3.04 3.19 -14.74
C LEU A 166 -2.41 4.49 -14.25
N ILE A 167 -2.87 5.63 -14.77
CA ILE A 167 -2.38 6.95 -14.37
C ILE A 167 -2.57 7.16 -12.87
N MET A 168 -3.78 6.97 -12.33
CA MET A 168 -4.03 7.11 -10.89
C MET A 168 -3.14 6.20 -10.04
N ARG A 169 -2.95 4.94 -10.46
CA ARG A 169 -2.07 4.01 -9.73
C ARG A 169 -0.63 4.51 -9.72
N LEU A 170 -0.12 4.95 -10.87
CA LEU A 170 1.26 5.43 -10.96
C LEU A 170 1.43 6.74 -10.19
N LEU A 171 0.47 7.67 -10.24
CA LEU A 171 0.48 8.89 -9.41
C LEU A 171 0.41 8.59 -7.91
N ASP A 172 -0.26 7.50 -7.51
CA ASP A 172 -0.31 7.10 -6.10
C ASP A 172 1.04 6.57 -5.59
N VAL A 173 1.86 5.98 -6.48
CA VAL A 173 3.18 5.41 -6.16
C VAL A 173 4.34 6.39 -6.42
N PHE A 174 4.23 7.21 -7.45
CA PHE A 174 5.28 8.08 -7.99
C PHE A 174 4.79 9.54 -8.17
N PRO A 175 4.24 10.18 -7.13
CA PRO A 175 3.65 11.51 -7.25
C PRO A 175 4.64 12.59 -7.73
N GLU A 176 5.93 12.41 -7.49
CA GLU A 176 6.99 13.33 -7.91
C GLU A 176 7.26 13.33 -9.43
N TYR A 177 6.72 12.36 -10.18
CA TYR A 177 6.85 12.25 -11.64
C TYR A 177 5.50 12.46 -12.34
N ALA A 178 4.63 13.29 -11.77
CA ALA A 178 3.28 13.50 -12.27
C ALA A 178 3.23 13.93 -13.73
N ASP A 179 4.15 14.79 -14.17
CA ASP A 179 4.20 15.28 -15.56
C ASP A 179 4.53 14.17 -16.57
N GLU A 180 5.38 13.20 -16.20
CA GLU A 180 5.72 12.05 -17.04
C GLU A 180 4.59 11.02 -17.09
N ILE A 181 3.87 10.84 -15.97
CA ILE A 181 2.82 9.82 -15.80
C ILE A 181 1.47 10.32 -16.34
N ASN A 182 1.21 11.61 -16.26
CA ASN A 182 -0.05 12.26 -16.62
C ASN A 182 0.21 13.48 -17.53
N PRO A 183 0.69 13.26 -18.76
CA PRO A 183 1.11 14.35 -19.65
C PRO A 183 -0.05 15.30 -20.04
N CYS A 184 -1.30 14.83 -19.96
CA CYS A 184 -2.48 15.65 -20.21
C CYS A 184 -2.89 16.52 -19.01
N GLY A 185 -2.26 16.33 -17.83
CA GLY A 185 -2.56 17.11 -16.64
C GLY A 185 -3.96 16.90 -16.08
N TYR A 186 -4.59 15.74 -16.31
CA TYR A 186 -5.92 15.46 -15.77
C TYR A 186 -5.89 15.48 -14.24
N ASP A 187 -6.79 16.24 -13.62
CA ASP A 187 -6.97 16.14 -12.18
C ASP A 187 -7.54 14.77 -11.77
N ARG A 188 -7.47 14.47 -10.47
CA ARG A 188 -7.93 13.18 -9.95
C ARG A 188 -9.42 12.95 -10.18
N GLU A 189 -10.24 14.00 -10.12
CA GLU A 189 -11.69 13.92 -10.32
C GLU A 189 -12.02 13.52 -11.77
N THR A 190 -11.34 14.13 -12.73
CA THR A 190 -11.41 13.81 -14.15
C THR A 190 -11.00 12.37 -14.41
N LEU A 191 -9.90 11.91 -13.80
CA LEU A 191 -9.46 10.52 -13.90
C LEU A 191 -10.49 9.55 -13.31
N LEU A 192 -11.09 9.88 -12.16
CA LEU A 192 -12.16 9.08 -11.54
C LEU A 192 -13.39 9.01 -12.45
N SER A 193 -13.81 10.13 -13.01
CA SER A 193 -14.93 10.21 -13.96
C SER A 193 -14.68 9.35 -15.20
N HIS A 194 -13.48 9.45 -15.80
CA HIS A 194 -13.08 8.65 -16.96
C HIS A 194 -12.97 7.14 -16.65
N ALA A 195 -12.63 6.78 -15.41
CA ALA A 195 -12.59 5.39 -14.98
C ALA A 195 -13.98 4.73 -14.90
N GLY A 196 -15.06 5.52 -14.98
CA GLY A 196 -16.44 5.05 -15.00
C GLY A 196 -16.92 4.55 -13.62
N THR A 197 -17.76 3.51 -13.62
CA THR A 197 -18.43 2.97 -12.41
C THR A 197 -17.50 2.22 -11.44
N ILE A 198 -16.20 2.42 -11.54
CA ILE A 198 -15.24 1.79 -10.63
C ILE A 198 -15.41 2.42 -9.26
N THR A 199 -15.84 1.59 -8.31
CA THR A 199 -16.23 2.02 -6.97
C THR A 199 -15.06 2.56 -6.14
N LYS A 200 -13.81 2.17 -6.45
CA LYS A 200 -12.60 2.59 -5.70
C LYS A 200 -11.33 2.62 -6.58
N PRO A 201 -10.44 3.60 -6.38
CA PRO A 201 -9.07 3.60 -6.92
C PRO A 201 -8.31 2.29 -6.64
N PRO A 202 -7.30 1.94 -7.46
CA PRO A 202 -6.47 0.75 -7.24
C PRO A 202 -5.84 0.67 -5.85
N SER A 203 -5.33 1.78 -5.32
CA SER A 203 -4.76 1.89 -3.97
C SER A 203 -5.82 1.70 -2.88
N GLU A 204 -6.99 2.32 -3.02
CA GLU A 204 -8.09 2.17 -2.05
C GLU A 204 -8.65 0.75 -1.98
N ARG A 205 -8.63 -0.01 -3.09
CA ARG A 205 -8.98 -1.44 -3.05
C ARG A 205 -8.01 -2.23 -2.19
N ARG A 206 -6.71 -1.88 -2.23
CA ARG A 206 -5.70 -2.48 -1.34
C ARG A 206 -5.99 -2.12 0.10
N TYR A 207 -6.16 -0.84 0.42
CA TYR A 207 -6.46 -0.38 1.78
C TYR A 207 -7.71 -1.02 2.35
N HIS A 208 -8.76 -1.16 1.53
CA HIS A 208 -9.98 -1.85 1.91
C HIS A 208 -9.72 -3.31 2.28
N HIS A 209 -8.89 -4.02 1.51
CA HIS A 209 -8.53 -5.40 1.85
C HIS A 209 -7.77 -5.49 3.17
N VAL A 210 -6.78 -4.62 3.39
CA VAL A 210 -6.02 -4.57 4.66
C VAL A 210 -6.95 -4.30 5.84
N PHE A 211 -7.83 -3.30 5.70
CA PHE A 211 -8.83 -2.94 6.70
C PHE A 211 -9.79 -4.08 7.03
N ILE A 212 -10.39 -4.72 6.03
CA ILE A 212 -11.32 -5.84 6.25
C ILE A 212 -10.63 -7.04 6.90
N THR A 213 -9.39 -7.33 6.51
CA THR A 213 -8.60 -8.41 7.14
C THR A 213 -8.32 -8.09 8.61
N ALA A 214 -7.95 -6.85 8.94
CA ALA A 214 -7.74 -6.41 10.32
C ALA A 214 -9.03 -6.48 11.15
N GLN A 215 -10.18 -6.06 10.59
CA GLN A 215 -11.48 -6.18 11.26
C GLN A 215 -11.87 -7.64 11.53
N LYS A 216 -11.63 -8.54 10.57
CA LYS A 216 -11.86 -9.99 10.76
C LYS A 216 -10.98 -10.59 11.86
N ALA A 217 -9.81 -9.99 12.11
CA ALA A 217 -8.93 -10.34 13.22
C ALA A 217 -9.32 -9.66 14.55
N GLY A 218 -10.46 -8.95 14.60
CA GLY A 218 -10.97 -8.31 15.81
C GLY A 218 -10.36 -6.94 16.11
N ARG A 219 -9.62 -6.34 15.16
CA ARG A 219 -9.04 -5.00 15.34
C ARG A 219 -10.06 -3.92 15.01
N ASP A 220 -10.23 -2.96 15.90
CA ASP A 220 -11.09 -1.79 15.68
C ASP A 220 -10.35 -0.69 14.88
N ILE A 221 -11.12 0.21 14.27
CA ILE A 221 -10.59 1.26 13.40
C ILE A 221 -9.72 2.28 14.14
N HIS A 222 -9.98 2.54 15.43
CA HIS A 222 -9.17 3.48 16.21
C HIS A 222 -7.79 2.88 16.50
N SER A 223 -7.71 1.58 16.79
CA SER A 223 -6.43 0.89 16.93
C SER A 223 -5.58 0.97 15.65
N LEU A 224 -6.21 0.90 14.47
CA LEU A 224 -5.54 1.02 13.18
C LEU A 224 -5.06 2.45 12.93
N ILE A 225 -5.88 3.45 13.24
CA ILE A 225 -5.49 4.86 13.15
C ILE A 225 -4.28 5.14 14.04
N GLN A 226 -4.30 4.69 15.29
CA GLN A 226 -3.19 4.89 16.22
C GLN A 226 -1.89 4.21 15.78
N GLU A 227 -1.98 3.04 15.13
CA GLU A 227 -0.81 2.38 14.54
C GLU A 227 -0.24 3.20 13.38
N GLU A 228 -1.10 3.67 12.47
CA GLU A 228 -0.69 4.45 11.31
C GLU A 228 -0.15 5.84 11.68
N GLU A 229 -0.64 6.46 12.75
CA GLU A 229 -0.08 7.70 13.30
C GLU A 229 1.32 7.52 13.90
N ARG A 230 1.65 6.31 14.36
CA ARG A 230 3.00 5.97 14.87
C ARG A 230 3.95 5.56 13.75
N ARG A 231 3.45 5.34 12.54
CA ARG A 231 4.26 4.93 11.40
C ARG A 231 5.22 6.06 11.02
N ILE A 232 6.51 5.75 11.01
CA ILE A 232 7.53 6.67 10.52
C ILE A 232 7.43 6.71 8.99
N LEU A 233 7.02 7.86 8.46
CA LEU A 233 6.96 8.06 7.01
C LEU A 233 8.36 8.32 6.45
N PRO A 234 8.62 7.91 5.19
CA PRO A 234 9.82 8.28 4.46
C PRO A 234 10.02 9.81 4.45
N MET A 235 11.27 10.28 4.49
CA MET A 235 11.59 11.73 4.54
C MET A 235 10.93 12.56 3.42
N GLN A 236 10.67 11.95 2.25
CA GLN A 236 10.05 12.60 1.10
C GLN A 236 8.52 12.48 1.07
N THR A 237 7.94 11.60 1.89
CA THR A 237 6.50 11.35 1.91
C THR A 237 5.84 12.13 3.04
N LYS A 238 5.01 13.10 2.67
CA LYS A 238 4.28 13.96 3.64
C LYS A 238 2.89 13.45 4.01
N ARG A 239 2.37 12.45 3.28
CA ARG A 239 0.97 11.99 3.37
C ARG A 239 0.89 10.47 3.49
N ASN A 240 0.27 9.99 4.56
CA ASN A 240 -0.15 8.62 4.79
C ASN A 240 -1.55 8.43 4.20
N ARG A 241 -1.59 7.83 3.02
CA ARG A 241 -2.84 7.61 2.28
C ARG A 241 -3.70 6.54 2.93
N TYR A 242 -3.10 5.58 3.64
CA TYR A 242 -3.85 4.58 4.39
C TYR A 242 -4.52 5.20 5.62
N LEU A 243 -3.84 6.10 6.34
CA LEU A 243 -4.45 6.88 7.42
C LEU A 243 -5.65 7.71 6.93
N ALA A 244 -5.50 8.41 5.81
CA ALA A 244 -6.61 9.13 5.19
C ALA A 244 -7.78 8.18 4.84
N TYR A 245 -7.49 6.99 4.29
CA TYR A 245 -8.50 5.98 4.04
C TYR A 245 -9.22 5.53 5.33
N LEU A 246 -8.49 5.31 6.43
CA LEU A 246 -9.08 4.95 7.73
C LEU A 246 -9.99 6.06 8.26
N VAL A 247 -9.56 7.33 8.18
CA VAL A 247 -10.40 8.48 8.60
C VAL A 247 -11.69 8.57 7.77
N LYS A 248 -11.65 8.34 6.45
CA LYS A 248 -12.87 8.27 5.64
C LYS A 248 -13.82 7.17 6.12
N ASN A 249 -13.28 5.99 6.44
CA ASN A 249 -14.10 4.85 6.89
C ASN A 249 -14.65 5.07 8.31
N LEU A 250 -13.91 5.77 9.19
CA LEU A 250 -14.37 6.16 10.52
C LEU A 250 -15.67 6.97 10.45
N HIS A 251 -15.79 7.83 9.43
CA HIS A 251 -16.97 8.66 9.19
C HIS A 251 -17.95 8.06 8.18
N GLY A 252 -17.87 6.75 7.90
CA GLY A 252 -18.81 6.09 6.99
C GLY A 252 -18.77 6.60 5.55
N ASN A 253 -17.68 7.24 5.12
CA ASN A 253 -17.56 7.98 3.87
C ASN A 253 -18.54 9.18 3.76
N CYS A 254 -18.88 9.81 4.89
CA CYS A 254 -19.73 10.99 4.95
C CYS A 254 -18.92 12.27 5.18
N CYS A 255 -19.45 13.39 4.70
CA CYS A 255 -18.89 14.71 4.94
C CYS A 255 -19.20 15.17 6.38
N GLN A 256 -18.16 15.45 7.18
CA GLN A 256 -18.32 15.90 8.57
C GLN A 256 -18.98 17.28 8.66
N ILE A 257 -18.78 18.15 7.66
CA ILE A 257 -19.43 19.47 7.60
C ILE A 257 -20.92 19.32 7.33
N CYS A 258 -21.32 18.48 6.38
CA CYS A 258 -22.73 18.18 6.12
C CYS A 258 -23.43 17.67 7.38
N SER A 259 -22.79 16.75 8.11
CA SER A 259 -23.34 16.19 9.35
C SER A 259 -23.66 17.25 10.40
N VAL A 260 -22.79 18.24 10.62
CA VAL A 260 -23.04 19.29 11.62
C VAL A 260 -23.97 20.40 11.13
N MET A 261 -24.03 20.62 9.81
CA MET A 261 -24.92 21.60 9.20
C MET A 261 -26.34 21.06 8.97
N GLY A 262 -26.54 19.74 9.12
CA GLY A 262 -27.82 19.09 8.82
C GLY A 262 -28.11 19.00 7.33
N GLU A 263 -27.06 18.94 6.51
CA GLU A 263 -27.15 18.82 5.06
C GLU A 263 -26.92 17.38 4.61
N GLU A 264 -27.46 17.03 3.46
CA GLU A 264 -27.17 15.76 2.79
C GLU A 264 -26.44 16.04 1.48
N THR A 265 -25.36 15.31 1.26
CA THR A 265 -24.59 15.35 0.02
C THR A 265 -24.41 13.92 -0.47
N THR A 266 -24.59 13.74 -1.77
CA THR A 266 -24.28 12.49 -2.45
C THR A 266 -23.03 12.69 -3.29
N GLY A 267 -22.12 11.72 -3.27
CA GLY A 267 -20.89 11.79 -4.05
C GLY A 267 -19.63 11.39 -3.26
N PRO A 268 -18.46 11.49 -3.91
CA PRO A 268 -17.20 11.11 -3.28
C PRO A 268 -16.83 12.09 -2.16
N VAL A 269 -16.12 11.55 -1.16
CA VAL A 269 -15.52 12.33 -0.09
C VAL A 269 -13.99 12.26 -0.12
N GLU A 270 -13.37 13.37 0.22
CA GLU A 270 -11.92 13.54 0.30
C GLU A 270 -11.50 13.88 1.73
N VAL A 271 -10.24 13.57 2.05
CA VAL A 271 -9.67 14.00 3.33
C VAL A 271 -8.93 15.30 3.12
N HIS A 272 -9.31 16.32 3.87
CA HIS A 272 -8.70 17.63 3.88
C HIS A 272 -7.95 17.83 5.20
N HIS A 273 -6.71 18.30 5.14
CA HIS A 273 -5.98 18.67 6.35
C HIS A 273 -6.51 20.00 6.90
N ILE A 274 -6.77 20.09 8.20
CA ILE A 274 -7.28 21.31 8.83
C ILE A 274 -6.21 22.40 8.79
N ILE A 275 -5.02 22.09 9.32
CA ILE A 275 -3.81 22.88 9.14
C ILE A 275 -3.05 22.28 7.94
N PRO A 276 -2.80 23.03 6.86
CA PRO A 276 -2.11 22.52 5.69
C PRO A 276 -0.72 21.96 6.03
N LEU A 277 -0.32 20.88 5.35
CA LEU A 277 1.03 20.31 5.51
C LEU A 277 2.15 21.28 5.09
N SER A 278 1.87 22.21 4.17
CA SER A 278 2.79 23.29 3.78
C SER A 278 3.04 24.28 4.91
N GLU A 279 2.11 24.36 5.87
CA GLU A 279 2.14 25.24 7.05
C GLU A 279 2.51 24.45 8.31
N GLN A 280 3.23 23.33 8.15
CA GLN A 280 3.68 22.45 9.24
C GLN A 280 2.52 21.76 9.98
N GLY A 281 1.34 21.68 9.37
CA GLY A 281 0.29 20.78 9.83
C GLY A 281 0.79 19.33 9.87
N LYS A 282 0.43 18.59 10.92
CA LYS A 282 0.82 17.19 11.05
C LYS A 282 -0.11 16.30 10.23
N ASP A 283 0.43 15.21 9.69
CA ASP A 283 -0.35 14.19 9.00
C ASP A 283 -0.92 13.17 9.99
N LEU A 284 -1.82 13.67 10.86
CA LEU A 284 -2.48 12.91 11.93
C LEU A 284 -3.99 12.98 11.75
N ALA A 285 -4.72 11.99 12.26
CA ALA A 285 -6.17 11.93 12.12
C ALA A 285 -6.85 13.16 12.73
N GLU A 286 -6.32 13.70 13.84
CA GLU A 286 -6.82 14.92 14.48
C GLU A 286 -6.69 16.19 13.61
N ASN A 287 -5.85 16.15 12.59
CA ASN A 287 -5.66 17.26 11.64
C ASN A 287 -6.35 16.95 10.30
N MET A 288 -7.28 16.00 10.26
CA MET A 288 -7.99 15.59 9.05
C MET A 288 -9.49 15.83 9.16
N LEU A 289 -10.14 16.16 8.05
CA LEU A 289 -11.60 16.19 7.91
C LEU A 289 -12.02 15.44 6.65
N THR A 290 -13.10 14.68 6.74
CA THR A 290 -13.74 14.06 5.58
C THR A 290 -14.76 15.03 5.00
N LEU A 291 -14.55 15.49 3.77
CA LEU A 291 -15.35 16.52 3.11
C LEU A 291 -15.89 16.02 1.76
N CYS A 292 -17.13 16.38 1.43
CA CYS A 292 -17.62 16.24 0.05
C CYS A 292 -17.00 17.31 -0.87
N VAL A 293 -17.08 17.11 -2.17
CA VAL A 293 -16.49 18.03 -3.17
C VAL A 293 -16.92 19.50 -2.96
N PRO A 294 -18.23 19.83 -2.79
CA PRO A 294 -18.64 21.23 -2.57
C PRO A 294 -18.01 21.86 -1.32
N HIS A 295 -17.99 21.13 -0.20
CA HIS A 295 -17.41 21.63 1.04
C HIS A 295 -15.89 21.70 0.99
N HIS A 296 -15.24 20.76 0.30
CA HIS A 296 -13.81 20.82 0.06
C HIS A 296 -13.43 22.09 -0.73
N GLN A 297 -14.16 22.39 -1.82
CA GLN A 297 -13.98 23.62 -2.59
C GLN A 297 -14.29 24.88 -1.77
N ALA A 298 -15.34 24.85 -0.93
CA ALA A 298 -15.70 25.97 -0.07
C ALA A 298 -14.61 26.31 0.96
N VAL A 299 -13.93 25.28 1.50
CA VAL A 299 -12.78 25.47 2.39
C VAL A 299 -11.60 26.09 1.64
N HIS A 300 -11.25 25.57 0.46
CA HIS A 300 -10.19 26.15 -0.38
C HIS A 300 -10.49 27.60 -0.82
N ALA A 301 -11.75 27.92 -1.08
CA ALA A 301 -12.19 29.26 -1.44
C ALA A 301 -12.30 30.23 -0.24
N GLY A 302 -12.15 29.72 1.00
CA GLY A 302 -12.30 30.50 2.23
C GLY A 302 -13.74 30.94 2.53
N THR A 303 -14.74 30.37 1.86
CA THR A 303 -16.17 30.62 2.19
C THR A 303 -16.59 29.85 3.43
N ILE A 304 -15.92 28.72 3.71
CA ILE A 304 -15.93 28.02 4.98
C ILE A 304 -14.54 28.09 5.57
N ILE A 305 -14.43 28.54 6.82
CA ILE A 305 -13.18 28.57 7.58
C ILE A 305 -13.19 27.39 8.54
N VAL A 306 -12.14 26.58 8.49
CA VAL A 306 -11.92 25.48 9.43
C VAL A 306 -10.69 25.80 10.27
N LYS A 307 -10.82 25.71 11.59
CA LYS A 307 -9.71 25.92 12.54
C LYS A 307 -9.64 24.77 13.53
N LYS A 308 -8.43 24.46 13.99
CA LYS A 308 -8.20 23.55 15.12
C LYS A 308 -7.86 24.40 16.34
N GLU A 309 -8.66 24.28 17.40
CA GLU A 309 -8.44 24.92 18.70
C GLU A 309 -8.41 23.84 19.76
N ASP A 310 -7.23 23.58 20.34
CA ASP A 310 -6.96 22.51 21.30
C ASP A 310 -7.60 21.17 20.88
N GLU A 311 -8.74 20.85 21.50
CA GLU A 311 -9.48 19.59 21.39
C GLU A 311 -10.78 19.75 20.60
N THR A 312 -10.87 20.76 19.75
CA THR A 312 -12.06 21.09 18.98
C THR A 312 -11.69 21.59 17.59
N VAL A 313 -12.47 21.17 16.61
CA VAL A 313 -12.41 21.72 15.26
C VAL A 313 -13.61 22.65 15.08
N ILE A 314 -13.31 23.91 14.78
CA ILE A 314 -14.30 24.97 14.57
C ILE A 314 -14.55 25.11 13.07
N ILE A 315 -15.82 25.02 12.68
CA ILE A 315 -16.27 25.31 11.31
C ILE A 315 -17.05 26.62 11.36
N GLN A 316 -16.65 27.59 10.54
CA GLN A 316 -17.27 28.90 10.50
C GLN A 316 -17.68 29.24 9.07
N THR A 317 -18.95 29.61 8.90
CA THR A 317 -19.46 30.30 7.69
C THR A 317 -19.68 31.77 8.01
N ARG A 318 -20.23 32.54 7.06
CA ARG A 318 -20.58 33.96 7.30
C ARG A 318 -21.59 34.13 8.44
N ASP A 319 -22.51 33.18 8.59
CA ASP A 319 -23.69 33.37 9.43
C ASP A 319 -23.70 32.49 10.70
N LYS A 320 -22.89 31.43 10.72
CA LYS A 320 -22.96 30.39 11.75
C LYS A 320 -21.58 29.81 12.08
N THR A 321 -21.47 29.25 13.27
CA THR A 321 -20.29 28.54 13.75
C THR A 321 -20.71 27.20 14.36
N TRP A 322 -19.98 26.15 14.03
CA TRP A 322 -20.14 24.81 14.57
C TRP A 322 -18.84 24.33 15.18
N SER A 323 -18.93 23.37 16.10
CA SER A 323 -17.79 22.69 16.69
C SER A 323 -17.96 21.18 16.58
N LEU A 324 -16.85 20.48 16.36
CA LEU A 324 -16.79 19.02 16.33
C LEU A 324 -15.52 18.51 17.01
N PRO A 325 -15.55 17.29 17.59
CA PRO A 325 -14.36 16.69 18.18
C PRO A 325 -13.38 16.25 17.08
N PRO A 326 -12.05 16.31 17.32
CA PRO A 326 -11.05 15.74 16.42
C PRO A 326 -11.20 14.22 16.28
N ASN A 327 -10.72 13.66 15.15
CA ASN A 327 -10.96 12.25 14.82
C ASN A 327 -10.31 11.24 15.77
N ASN A 328 -9.23 11.61 16.46
CA ASN A 328 -8.57 10.75 17.47
C ASN A 328 -9.39 10.58 18.76
N ARG A 329 -10.51 11.30 18.91
CA ARG A 329 -11.38 11.31 20.10
C ARG A 329 -12.81 10.87 19.85
N VAL A 330 -13.14 10.43 18.65
CA VAL A 330 -14.47 9.86 18.37
C VAL A 330 -14.55 8.52 19.11
N ASN A 331 -15.02 8.51 20.36
CA ASN A 331 -15.32 7.26 21.05
C ASN A 331 -16.48 6.57 20.32
N SER A 332 -16.39 5.25 20.20
CA SER A 332 -17.38 4.35 19.60
C SER A 332 -18.80 4.61 20.14
N TYR A 333 -19.53 5.50 19.48
CA TYR A 333 -20.96 5.69 19.61
C TYR A 333 -21.58 5.66 18.23
N VAL A 334 -21.51 4.50 17.58
CA VAL A 334 -22.45 4.06 16.56
C VAL A 334 -22.77 2.60 16.82
#